data_AF-N9CSJ3-F1
#
_entry.id   AF-N9CSJ3-F1
#
_cell.length_a   1.000
_cell.length_b   1.000
_cell.length_c   1.000
_cell.angle_alpha   90.00
_cell.angle_beta   90.00
_cell.angle_gamma   90.00
#
_symmetry.space_group_name_H-M   'P 1'
#
loop_
_entity.id
_entity.type
_entity.pdbx_description
1 polymer ?
#
loop_
_entity_poly.entity_id
_entity_poly.type
_entity_poly.pdbx_seq_one_letter_code
_entity_poly.pdbx_strand_id
1 'polypeptide(L)'
;MVDSACSFLHELSYPEIIDIGVTISRIGNSSLTYELAIFKFGQETASAQGHFVHVFVDRETRKSTPIPSEMRSALRHYLSHGIT
;
A
#
# COMPACT_ATOMS: atom_id res chain seq x y z
N MET A 1 5.44 -10.73 -1.20
CA MET A 1 4.04 -10.27 -1.08
C MET A 1 3.19 -11.50 -0.90
N VAL A 2 2.17 -11.45 -0.05
CA VAL A 2 1.36 -12.65 0.28
C VAL A 2 -0.12 -12.51 -0.08
N ASP A 3 -0.58 -11.28 -0.33
CA ASP A 3 -1.93 -10.97 -0.75
C ASP A 3 -1.93 -9.65 -1.53
N SER A 4 -2.79 -9.55 -2.54
CA SER A 4 -3.04 -8.33 -3.29
C SER A 4 -4.41 -8.37 -3.96
N ALA A 5 -5.15 -7.27 -3.90
CA ALA A 5 -6.40 -7.10 -4.64
C ALA A 5 -6.46 -5.72 -5.30
N CYS A 6 -7.20 -5.63 -6.39
CA CYS A 6 -7.45 -4.38 -7.09
C CYS A 6 -8.85 -4.39 -7.71
N SER A 7 -9.60 -3.32 -7.49
CA SER A 7 -10.86 -3.01 -8.15
C SER A 7 -10.60 -1.93 -9.21
N PHE A 8 -10.95 -2.23 -10.45
CA PHE A 8 -10.88 -1.30 -11.58
C PHE A 8 -12.24 -0.64 -11.76
N LEU A 9 -12.28 0.68 -11.62
CA LEU A 9 -13.52 1.47 -11.57
C LEU A 9 -13.72 2.27 -12.86
N HIS A 10 -12.64 2.83 -13.39
CA HIS A 10 -12.64 3.60 -14.64
C HIS A 10 -11.43 3.23 -15.51
N GLU A 11 -11.61 3.34 -16.82
CA GLU A 11 -10.55 3.11 -17.79
C GLU A 11 -9.46 4.19 -17.68
N LEU A 12 -8.22 3.77 -17.92
CA LEU A 12 -7.05 4.63 -18.08
C LEU A 12 -6.36 4.22 -19.37
N SER A 13 -5.87 5.19 -20.13
CA SER A 13 -5.24 4.97 -21.44
C SER A 13 -3.96 5.75 -21.56
N TYR A 14 -2.94 5.16 -22.18
CA TYR A 14 -1.76 5.92 -22.60
C TYR A 14 -2.18 7.01 -23.60
N PRO A 15 -1.64 8.26 -23.53
CA PRO A 15 -0.54 8.74 -22.69
C PRO A 15 -0.99 9.53 -21.44
N GLU A 16 -2.12 9.18 -20.83
CA GLU A 16 -2.63 9.88 -19.65
C GLU A 16 -1.63 9.88 -18.50
N ILE A 17 -1.54 11.03 -17.82
CA ILE A 17 -0.80 11.16 -16.56
C ILE A 17 -1.71 10.69 -15.43
N ILE A 18 -1.13 9.96 -14.49
CA ILE A 18 -1.85 9.43 -13.33
C ILE A 18 -1.16 9.87 -12.04
N ASP A 19 -1.96 10.03 -10.99
CA ASP A 19 -1.51 10.19 -9.61
C ASP A 19 -1.82 8.92 -8.83
N ILE A 20 -0.94 8.53 -7.92
CA ILE A 20 -1.14 7.35 -7.07
C ILE A 20 -1.04 7.77 -5.61
N GLY A 21 -2.14 7.66 -4.88
CA GLY A 21 -2.15 7.74 -3.43
C GLY A 21 -1.77 6.40 -2.83
N VAL A 22 -0.86 6.39 -1.86
CA VAL A 22 -0.47 5.19 -1.10
C VAL A 22 -0.49 5.51 0.38
N THR A 23 -1.08 4.61 1.17
CA THR A 23 -1.08 4.68 2.63
C THR A 23 -0.87 3.30 3.22
N ILE A 24 -0.54 3.24 4.51
CA ILE A 24 -0.49 1.99 5.27
C ILE A 24 -1.77 1.91 6.07
N SER A 25 -2.60 0.89 5.87
CA SER A 25 -3.80 0.69 6.69
C SER A 25 -3.56 -0.17 7.92
N ARG A 26 -2.49 -0.98 7.93
CA ARG A 26 -2.16 -1.83 9.07
C ARG A 26 -0.67 -2.12 9.19
N ILE A 27 -0.15 -2.04 10.42
CA ILE A 27 1.20 -2.47 10.79
C ILE A 27 1.10 -3.68 11.74
N GLY A 28 1.43 -4.87 11.26
CA GLY A 28 1.50 -6.11 12.04
C GLY A 28 2.83 -6.30 12.76
N ASN A 29 3.15 -7.53 13.20
CA ASN A 29 4.46 -7.84 13.78
C ASN A 29 5.55 -7.91 12.69
N SER A 30 5.29 -8.69 11.64
CA SER A 30 6.21 -8.97 10.53
C SER A 30 5.63 -8.56 9.17
N SER A 31 4.54 -7.80 9.13
CA SER A 31 3.85 -7.43 7.89
C SER A 31 3.23 -6.04 7.92
N LEU A 32 2.99 -5.50 6.73
CA LEU A 32 2.31 -4.24 6.44
C LEU A 32 1.20 -4.48 5.42
N THR A 33 0.05 -3.86 5.61
CA THR A 33 -0.97 -3.75 4.57
C THR A 33 -0.91 -2.33 3.99
N TYR A 34 -0.65 -2.24 2.70
CA TYR A 34 -0.73 -1.01 1.93
C TYR A 34 -2.08 -0.90 1.27
N GLU A 35 -2.63 0.30 1.23
CA GLU A 35 -3.78 0.66 0.41
C GLU A 35 -3.34 1.68 -0.63
N LEU A 36 -3.89 1.55 -1.83
CA LEU A 36 -3.57 2.42 -2.95
C LEU A 36 -4.83 2.82 -3.71
N ALA A 37 -4.82 4.05 -4.21
CA ALA A 37 -5.82 4.56 -5.13
C ALA A 37 -5.10 5.26 -6.29
N ILE A 38 -5.50 4.93 -7.51
CA ILE A 38 -4.96 5.48 -8.75
C ILE A 38 -5.98 6.45 -9.32
N PHE A 39 -5.54 7.65 -9.64
CA PHE A 39 -6.36 8.73 -10.17
C PHE A 39 -5.80 9.15 -11.53
N LYS A 40 -6.68 9.50 -12.47
CA LYS A 40 -6.26 10.30 -13.62
C LYS A 40 -5.87 11.70 -13.11
N PHE A 41 -4.80 12.28 -13.64
CA PHE A 41 -4.29 13.57 -13.17
C PHE A 41 -5.40 14.64 -13.14
N GLY A 42 -5.53 15.31 -11.99
CA GLY A 42 -6.54 16.34 -11.75
C GLY A 42 -7.97 15.84 -11.50
N GLN A 43 -8.20 14.52 -11.41
CA GLN A 43 -9.48 13.93 -11.04
C GLN A 43 -9.47 13.52 -9.56
N GLU A 44 -10.61 13.73 -8.89
CA GLU A 44 -10.80 13.31 -7.50
C GLU A 44 -11.33 11.88 -7.37
N THR A 45 -11.85 11.30 -8.46
CA THR A 45 -12.36 9.93 -8.49
C THR A 45 -11.26 8.95 -8.85
N ALA A 46 -11.14 7.88 -8.07
CA ALA A 46 -10.17 6.83 -8.33
C ALA A 46 -10.58 5.99 -9.55
N SER A 47 -9.65 5.78 -10.48
CA SER A 47 -9.79 4.84 -11.59
C SER A 47 -9.54 3.40 -11.17
N ALA A 48 -8.71 3.20 -10.14
CA ALA A 48 -8.51 1.89 -9.52
C ALA A 48 -8.19 2.04 -8.03
N GLN A 49 -8.60 1.07 -7.23
CA GLN A 49 -8.30 1.00 -5.80
C GLN A 49 -7.84 -0.41 -5.46
N GLY A 50 -6.87 -0.53 -4.57
CA GLY A 50 -6.36 -1.84 -4.20
C GLY A 50 -5.60 -1.85 -2.90
N HIS A 51 -5.14 -3.03 -2.55
CA HIS A 51 -4.28 -3.24 -1.41
C HIS A 51 -3.26 -4.33 -1.71
N PHE A 52 -2.16 -4.33 -0.96
CA PHE A 52 -1.24 -5.46 -0.95
C PHE A 52 -0.59 -5.63 0.42
N VAL A 53 -0.23 -6.87 0.74
CA VAL A 53 0.43 -7.22 2.00
C VAL A 53 1.90 -7.55 1.76
N HIS A 54 2.77 -6.78 2.40
CA HIS A 54 4.20 -7.03 2.46
C HIS A 54 4.57 -7.72 3.77
N VAL A 55 5.33 -8.81 3.68
CA VAL A 55 5.87 -9.54 4.83
C VAL A 55 7.38 -9.42 4.82
N PHE A 56 7.94 -9.04 5.96
CA PHE A 56 9.37 -8.98 6.20
C PHE A 56 9.91 -10.38 6.46
N VAL A 57 10.98 -10.73 5.75
CA VAL A 57 11.62 -12.03 5.83
C VAL A 57 13.12 -11.86 6.00
N ASP A 58 13.72 -12.78 6.75
CA ASP A 58 15.15 -12.95 6.77
C ASP A 58 15.62 -13.46 5.40
N ARG A 59 16.70 -12.87 4.87
CA ARG A 59 17.16 -13.13 3.50
C ARG A 59 17.70 -14.55 3.33
N GLU A 60 18.38 -15.08 4.35
CA GLU A 60 19.06 -16.37 4.28
C GLU A 60 18.09 -17.52 4.55
N THR A 61 17.34 -17.42 5.65
CA THR A 61 16.44 -18.47 6.12
C THR A 61 15.05 -18.42 5.49
N ARG A 62 14.69 -17.30 4.85
CA ARG A 62 13.35 -17.02 4.28
C ARG A 62 12.21 -17.11 5.29
N LYS A 63 12.52 -17.09 6.59
CA LYS A 63 11.52 -17.06 7.67
C LYS A 63 11.06 -15.63 7.90
N SER A 64 9.81 -15.46 8.35
CA SER A 64 9.30 -14.14 8.69
C SER A 64 10.07 -13.53 9.85
N THR A 65 10.32 -12.23 9.79
CA THR A 65 11.06 -11.48 10.80
C THR A 65 10.23 -10.30 11.29
N PRO A 66 10.31 -9.94 12.59
CA PRO A 66 9.69 -8.72 13.07
C PRO A 66 10.19 -7.50 12.31
N ILE A 67 9.29 -6.53 12.07
CA ILE A 67 9.67 -5.23 11.52
C ILE A 67 10.61 -4.54 12.52
N PRO A 68 11.82 -4.12 12.12
CA PRO A 68 12.75 -3.40 12.99
C PRO A 68 12.10 -2.18 13.64
N SER A 69 12.42 -1.89 14.90
CA SER A 69 11.77 -0.82 15.68
C SER A 69 11.87 0.55 15.04
N GLU A 70 13.04 0.91 14.51
CA GLU A 70 13.28 2.18 13.82
C GLU A 70 12.40 2.31 12.57
N MET A 71 12.34 1.25 11.76
CA MET A 71 11.50 1.21 10.56
C MET A 71 10.02 1.26 10.95
N ARG A 72 9.58 0.51 11.97
CA ARG A 72 8.21 0.56 12.48
C ARG A 72 7.83 1.97 12.89
N SER A 73 8.71 2.70 13.58
CA SER A 73 8.47 4.08 13.97
C SER A 73 8.34 5.00 12.76
N ALA A 74 9.21 4.88 11.76
CA ALA A 74 9.12 5.65 10.52
C ALA A 74 7.82 5.37 9.75
N LEU A 75 7.43 4.09 9.64
CA LEU A 75 6.23 3.67 8.92
C LEU A 75 4.93 4.17 9.54
N ARG A 76 4.90 4.40 10.86
CA ARG A 76 3.71 4.95 11.55
C ARG A 76 3.30 6.32 11.04
N HIS A 77 4.21 7.11 10.47
CA HIS A 77 3.87 8.40 9.86
C HIS A 77 2.95 8.26 8.64
N TYR A 78 2.96 7.10 7.99
CA TYR A 78 2.14 6.79 6.83
C TYR A 78 0.92 5.92 7.17
N LEU A 79 0.66 5.68 8.47
CA LEU A 79 -0.53 4.95 8.89
C LEU A 79 -1.76 5.81 8.60
N SER A 80 -2.76 5.24 7.93
CA SER A 80 -4.01 5.92 7.68
C SER A 80 -4.67 6.26 9.02
N HIS A 81 -4.93 7.54 9.20
CA HIS A 81 -5.78 8.01 10.28
C HIS A 81 -7.18 7.92 9.69
N GLY A 82 -7.96 6.92 10.11
CA GLY A 82 -9.24 6.56 9.49
C GLY A 82 -10.03 7.80 9.05
N ILE A 83 -10.42 7.82 7.77
CA ILE A 83 -11.36 8.81 7.26
C ILE A 83 -12.69 8.48 7.95
N THR A 84 -13.04 9.26 8.98
CA THR A 84 -14.44 9.45 9.39
C THR A 84 -14.89 10.78 8.81
#